data_AF-A0A3B0YQ95-F1
#
_entry.id   AF-A0A3B0YQ95-F1
#
_cell.length_a   1.000
_cell.length_b   1.000
_cell.length_c   1.000
_cell.angle_alpha   90.00
_cell.angle_beta   90.00
_cell.angle_gamma   90.00
#
_symmetry.space_group_name_H-M   'P 1'
#
loop_
_entity.id
_entity.type
_entity.pdbx_description
1 polymer ?
#
loop_
_entity_poly.entity_id
_entity_poly.type
_entity_poly.pdbx_seq_one_letter_code
_entity_poly.pdbx_strand_id
1 'polypeptide(L)'
;MQLLLTVFGGNRALAELILLLATVSVGISVPAYASPAAKPVVVAEAGLRELAPVNGYTGTVLSREQARLAAEVTGRLLWVAEVGSDIDKDEVVARIDDVLLQQEYAERQADIGRIKAQLGF
;
A
#
# COMPACT_ATOMS: atom_id res chain seq x y z
N MET A 1 9.63 -72.53 -75.71
CA MET A 1 8.34 -72.98 -76.27
C MET A 1 7.63 -71.71 -76.73
N GLN A 2 7.88 -71.30 -77.98
CA GLN A 2 6.90 -71.34 -79.09
C GLN A 2 5.73 -70.36 -78.87
N LEU A 3 5.33 -69.49 -79.79
CA LEU A 3 5.70 -69.07 -81.15
C LEU A 3 5.08 -67.64 -81.25
N LEU A 4 5.77 -66.63 -81.76
CA LEU A 4 5.71 -66.17 -83.16
C LEU A 4 4.42 -65.39 -83.52
N LEU A 5 4.63 -64.10 -83.84
CA LEU A 5 4.06 -63.27 -84.93
C LEU A 5 2.60 -63.58 -85.39
N THR A 6 1.71 -62.62 -85.71
CA THR A 6 1.89 -61.55 -86.71
C THR A 6 0.58 -60.71 -86.88
N VAL A 7 0.76 -59.39 -87.12
CA VAL A 7 0.02 -58.36 -87.89
C VAL A 7 -1.45 -57.88 -87.67
N PHE A 8 -1.52 -56.54 -87.71
CA PHE A 8 -2.47 -55.63 -88.39
C PHE A 8 -3.46 -54.83 -87.50
N GLY A 9 -3.14 -53.54 -87.29
CA GLY A 9 -4.11 -52.53 -86.87
C GLY A 9 -3.52 -51.45 -85.97
N GLY A 10 -3.03 -50.35 -86.57
CA GLY A 10 -2.40 -49.21 -85.88
C GLY A 10 -3.27 -48.45 -84.85
N ASN A 11 -4.52 -48.85 -84.63
CA ASN A 11 -5.41 -48.24 -83.62
C ASN A 11 -5.40 -48.94 -82.25
N ARG A 12 -4.88 -50.16 -82.12
CA ARG A 12 -4.90 -50.89 -80.83
C ARG A 12 -3.75 -50.48 -79.90
N ALA A 13 -2.57 -50.19 -80.46
CA ALA A 13 -1.40 -49.74 -79.70
C ALA A 13 -1.57 -48.33 -79.12
N LEU A 14 -2.27 -47.44 -79.84
CA LEU A 14 -2.63 -46.11 -79.34
C LEU A 14 -3.65 -46.19 -78.19
N ALA A 15 -4.60 -47.14 -78.26
CA ALA A 15 -5.56 -47.35 -77.18
C ALA A 15 -4.89 -47.83 -75.88
N GLU A 16 -3.91 -48.74 -75.97
CA GLU A 16 -3.17 -49.18 -74.77
C GLU A 16 -2.24 -48.10 -74.21
N LEU A 17 -1.63 -47.28 -75.08
CA LEU A 17 -0.83 -46.13 -74.63
C LEU A 17 -1.70 -45.10 -73.90
N ILE A 18 -2.91 -44.81 -74.41
CA ILE A 18 -3.87 -43.91 -73.75
C ILE A 18 -4.37 -44.52 -72.43
N LEU A 19 -4.62 -45.84 -72.39
CA LEU A 19 -5.06 -46.51 -71.17
C LEU A 19 -3.98 -46.51 -70.08
N LEU A 20 -2.71 -46.66 -70.45
CA LEU A 20 -1.58 -46.62 -69.51
C LEU A 20 -1.26 -45.17 -69.04
N LEU A 21 -1.51 -44.16 -69.87
CA LEU A 21 -1.40 -42.75 -69.46
C LEU A 21 -2.57 -42.32 -68.54
N ALA A 22 -3.76 -42.89 -68.75
CA ALA A 22 -4.92 -42.65 -67.89
C ALA A 22 -4.78 -43.28 -66.50
N THR A 23 -4.08 -44.41 -66.36
CA THR A 23 -3.84 -45.02 -65.03
C THR A 23 -2.80 -44.28 -64.19
N VAL A 24 -1.85 -43.57 -64.81
CA VAL A 24 -0.85 -42.76 -64.09
C VAL A 24 -1.42 -41.46 -63.52
N SER A 25 -2.44 -40.87 -64.14
CA SER A 25 -3.02 -39.60 -63.69
C SER A 25 -3.96 -39.72 -62.47
N VAL A 26 -4.37 -40.92 -62.08
CA VAL A 26 -5.26 -41.16 -60.92
C VAL A 26 -4.50 -41.33 -59.59
N GLY A 27 -3.16 -41.47 -59.63
CA GLY A 27 -2.37 -41.90 -58.47
C GLY A 27 -1.72 -40.80 -57.60
N ILE A 28 -1.77 -39.52 -57.99
CA ILE A 28 -1.07 -38.45 -57.23
C ILE A 28 -2.08 -37.64 -56.44
N SER A 29 -2.38 -38.10 -55.21
CA SER A 29 -3.12 -37.32 -54.22
C SER A 29 -2.12 -36.70 -53.25
N VAL A 30 -1.89 -35.39 -53.36
CA VAL A 30 -1.06 -34.64 -52.41
C VAL A 30 -1.91 -34.35 -51.18
N PRO A 31 -1.50 -34.74 -49.95
CA PRO A 31 -2.27 -34.41 -48.76
C PRO A 31 -2.18 -32.90 -48.51
N ALA A 32 -3.32 -32.22 -48.54
CA ALA A 32 -3.43 -30.84 -48.08
C ALA A 32 -3.32 -30.82 -46.55
N TYR A 33 -2.28 -30.18 -46.01
CA TYR A 33 -2.16 -29.95 -44.58
C TYR A 33 -3.28 -28.99 -44.15
N ALA A 34 -4.23 -29.49 -43.37
CA ALA A 34 -5.25 -28.67 -42.73
C ALA A 34 -4.58 -27.73 -41.72
N SER A 35 -4.66 -26.43 -41.96
CA SER A 35 -4.24 -25.42 -40.98
C SER A 35 -5.18 -25.49 -39.77
N PRO A 36 -4.68 -25.61 -38.53
CA PRO A 36 -5.54 -25.71 -37.36
C PRO A 36 -6.38 -24.44 -37.21
N ALA A 37 -7.71 -24.61 -37.11
CA ALA A 37 -8.64 -23.50 -36.91
C ALA A 37 -8.27 -22.68 -35.66
N ALA A 38 -8.23 -21.35 -35.81
CA ALA A 38 -7.93 -20.44 -34.73
C ALA A 38 -8.91 -20.65 -33.56
N LYS A 39 -8.36 -20.97 -32.38
CA LYS A 39 -9.17 -21.20 -31.17
C LYS A 39 -9.64 -19.85 -30.62
N PRO A 40 -10.94 -19.69 -30.29
CA PRO A 40 -11.43 -18.44 -29.70
C PRO A 40 -10.76 -18.18 -28.35
N VAL A 41 -10.24 -16.97 -28.16
CA VAL A 41 -9.70 -16.48 -26.88
C VAL A 41 -10.47 -15.24 -26.47
N VAL A 42 -10.80 -15.15 -25.19
CA VAL A 42 -11.47 -13.98 -24.63
C VAL A 42 -10.41 -12.96 -24.27
N VAL A 43 -10.45 -11.79 -24.89
CA VAL A 43 -9.56 -10.67 -24.60
C VAL A 43 -10.33 -9.58 -23.88
N ALA A 44 -9.66 -8.90 -22.95
CA ALA A 44 -10.18 -7.71 -22.28
C ALA A 44 -9.37 -6.49 -22.71
N GLU A 45 -10.03 -5.37 -23.00
CA GLU A 45 -9.37 -4.13 -23.37
C GLU A 45 -8.70 -3.49 -22.13
N ALA A 46 -7.41 -3.15 -22.26
CA ALA A 46 -6.65 -2.49 -21.21
C ALA A 46 -6.81 -0.97 -21.34
N GLY A 47 -7.35 -0.33 -20.30
CA GLY A 47 -7.50 1.13 -20.22
C GLY A 47 -6.62 1.71 -19.11
N LEU A 48 -6.04 2.88 -19.37
CA LEU A 48 -5.35 3.66 -18.34
C LEU A 48 -6.40 4.26 -17.41
N ARG A 49 -6.30 3.94 -16.11
CA ARG A 49 -7.15 4.50 -15.07
C ARG A 49 -6.26 5.16 -14.03
N GLU A 50 -6.58 6.40 -13.71
CA GLU A 50 -5.93 7.09 -12.60
C GLU A 50 -6.45 6.50 -11.28
N LEU A 51 -5.55 5.89 -10.52
CA LEU A 51 -5.85 5.31 -9.21
C LEU A 51 -5.15 6.18 -8.15
N ALA A 52 -5.89 6.57 -7.12
CA ALA A 52 -5.34 7.19 -5.92
C ALA A 52 -5.38 6.17 -4.76
N PRO A 53 -4.41 5.24 -4.69
CA PRO A 53 -4.38 4.25 -3.63
C PRO A 53 -4.12 4.91 -2.29
N VAL A 54 -5.06 4.77 -1.36
CA VAL A 54 -4.89 5.15 0.05
C VAL A 54 -4.51 3.91 0.85
N ASN A 55 -3.38 3.99 1.55
CA ASN A 55 -2.92 2.92 2.45
C ASN A 55 -3.35 3.26 3.87
N GLY A 56 -4.05 2.34 4.53
CA GLY A 56 -4.38 2.47 5.95
C GLY A 56 -3.19 2.03 6.81
N TYR A 57 -2.83 2.85 7.79
CA TYR A 57 -1.83 2.52 8.81
C TYR A 57 -2.48 2.57 10.19
N THR A 58 -2.11 1.63 11.06
CA THR A 58 -2.50 1.68 12.47
C THR A 58 -1.48 2.52 13.23
N GLY A 59 -1.95 3.51 13.97
CA GLY A 59 -1.12 4.35 14.83
C GLY A 59 -1.89 4.77 16.07
N THR A 60 -1.17 5.01 17.16
CA THR A 60 -1.74 5.57 18.39
C THR A 60 -1.47 7.06 18.41
N VAL A 61 -2.51 7.86 18.66
CA VAL A 61 -2.36 9.30 18.84
C VAL A 61 -1.97 9.56 20.29
N LEU A 62 -0.81 10.19 20.49
CA LEU A 62 -0.42 10.72 21.80
C LEU A 62 -0.62 12.23 21.81
N SER A 63 -0.90 12.78 22.98
CA SER A 63 -0.93 14.24 23.14
C SER A 63 0.42 14.83 22.79
N ARG A 64 0.42 15.97 22.11
CA ARG A 64 1.62 16.76 21.85
C ARG A 64 2.17 17.36 23.14
N GLU A 65 1.26 17.77 24.02
CA GLU A 65 1.56 18.43 25.29
C GLU A 65 0.90 17.63 26.41
N GLN A 66 1.72 17.03 27.28
CA GLN A 66 1.27 16.32 28.46
C GLN A 66 2.12 16.72 29.65
N ALA A 67 1.50 17.37 30.64
CA ALA A 67 2.17 17.75 31.88
C ALA A 67 1.69 16.85 33.03
N ARG A 68 2.63 16.37 33.84
CA ARG A 68 2.35 15.79 35.16
C ARG A 68 2.69 16.83 36.20
N LEU A 69 1.68 17.33 36.90
CA LEU A 69 1.84 18.37 37.91
C LEU A 69 2.16 17.73 39.26
N ALA A 70 3.16 18.26 39.94
CA ALA A 70 3.53 17.91 41.30
C ALA A 70 3.68 19.19 42.12
N ALA A 71 3.34 19.13 43.40
CA ALA A 71 3.55 20.25 44.30
C ALA A 71 5.05 20.44 44.56
N GLU A 72 5.52 21.68 44.46
CA GLU A 72 6.91 22.04 44.81
C GLU A 72 7.16 21.96 46.31
N VAL A 73 6.13 22.28 47.10
CA VAL A 73 6.21 22.34 48.57
C VAL A 73 5.24 21.36 49.21
N THR A 74 5.64 20.83 50.36
CA THR A 74 4.77 19.99 51.19
C THR A 74 3.79 20.86 51.97
N GLY A 75 2.50 20.53 51.92
CA GLY A 75 1.49 21.26 52.68
C GLY A 75 0.10 20.64 52.56
N ARG A 76 -0.87 21.25 53.25
CA ARG A 76 -2.27 20.83 53.19
C ARG A 76 -2.93 21.41 51.94
N LEU A 77 -3.57 20.58 51.13
CA LEU A 77 -4.35 21.04 49.98
C LEU A 77 -5.62 21.76 50.48
N LEU A 78 -5.78 23.03 50.11
CA LEU A 78 -6.95 23.86 50.45
C LEU A 78 -8.02 23.80 49.37
N TRP A 79 -7.60 23.75 48.11
CA TRP A 79 -8.51 23.77 46.96
C TRP A 79 -7.86 23.14 45.73
N VAL A 80 -8.69 22.60 44.84
CA VAL A 80 -8.30 22.02 43.55
C VAL A 80 -9.32 22.42 42.48
N ALA A 81 -8.86 22.67 41.26
CA ALA A 81 -9.71 22.91 40.11
C ALA A 81 -10.57 21.68 39.78
N GLU A 82 -11.74 21.90 39.17
CA GLU A 82 -12.64 20.82 38.81
C GLU A 82 -12.05 19.95 37.69
N VAL A 83 -12.30 18.64 37.75
CA VAL A 83 -11.77 17.73 36.74
C VAL A 83 -12.48 17.95 35.41
N GLY A 84 -11.72 18.18 34.35
CA GLY A 84 -12.25 18.40 33.00
C GLY A 84 -12.46 19.87 32.64
N SER A 85 -12.10 20.81 33.52
CA SER A 85 -12.01 22.23 33.16
C SER A 85 -10.80 22.48 32.26
N ASP A 86 -10.97 23.34 31.25
CA ASP A 86 -9.85 23.93 30.52
C ASP A 86 -9.11 24.91 31.42
N ILE A 87 -7.78 24.82 31.45
CA ILE A 87 -6.91 25.64 32.29
C ILE A 87 -5.88 26.31 31.39
N ASP A 88 -5.72 27.61 31.53
CA ASP A 88 -4.72 28.37 30.78
C ASP A 88 -3.33 28.28 31.42
N LYS A 89 -2.32 28.70 30.66
CA LYS A 89 -0.96 28.79 31.20
C LYS A 89 -0.93 29.78 32.37
N ASP A 90 -0.24 29.38 33.43
CA ASP A 90 -0.05 30.15 34.67
C ASP A 90 -1.33 30.31 35.52
N GLU A 91 -2.41 29.58 35.18
CA GLU A 91 -3.61 29.51 36.00
C GLU A 91 -3.46 28.53 37.18
N VAL A 92 -4.11 28.87 38.30
CA VAL A 92 -4.01 28.11 39.55
C VAL A 92 -4.86 26.84 39.46
N VAL A 93 -4.19 25.69 39.40
CA VAL A 93 -4.85 24.36 39.42
C VAL A 93 -5.14 23.84 40.83
N ALA A 94 -4.37 24.30 41.82
CA ALA A 94 -4.45 23.83 43.20
C ALA A 94 -3.89 24.90 44.15
N ARG A 95 -4.50 25.04 45.32
CA ARG A 95 -4.00 25.92 46.40
C ARG A 95 -3.59 25.07 47.58
N ILE A 96 -2.37 25.29 48.06
CA ILE A 96 -1.80 24.62 49.23
C ILE A 96 -1.71 25.67 50.35
N ASP A 97 -1.89 25.24 51.59
CA ASP A 97 -1.72 26.06 52.79
C ASP A 97 -0.27 26.56 52.90
N ASP A 98 -0.09 27.87 52.82
CA ASP A 98 1.20 28.56 52.76
C ASP A 98 1.51 29.36 54.04
N VAL A 99 0.72 29.23 55.11
CA VAL A 99 0.86 30.06 56.31
C VAL A 99 2.28 30.05 56.89
N LEU A 100 2.91 28.87 56.97
CA LEU A 100 4.28 28.75 57.47
C LEU A 100 5.29 29.43 56.54
N LEU A 101 5.12 29.32 55.22
CA LEU A 101 5.97 29.98 54.24
C LEU A 101 5.83 31.50 54.32
N GLN A 102 4.62 32.01 54.54
CA GLN A 102 4.36 33.44 54.70
C GLN A 102 5.04 33.99 55.96
N GLN A 103 5.00 33.25 57.07
CA GLN A 103 5.70 33.62 58.31
C GLN A 103 7.21 33.67 58.11
N GLU A 104 7.79 32.61 57.52
CA GLU A 104 9.22 32.56 57.22
C GLU A 104 9.64 33.68 56.26
N TYR A 105 8.82 33.96 55.25
CA TYR A 105 9.05 35.07 54.33
C TYR A 105 9.08 36.42 55.08
N ALA A 106 8.14 36.67 55.98
CA ALA A 106 8.08 37.89 56.77
C ALA A 106 9.31 38.05 57.69
N GLU A 107 9.75 36.97 58.34
CA GLU A 107 10.97 36.96 59.14
C GLU A 107 12.21 37.30 58.30
N ARG A 108 12.37 36.65 57.14
CA ARG A 108 13.48 36.94 56.22
C ARG A 108 13.46 38.40 55.73
N GLN A 109 12.28 38.96 55.47
CA GLN A 109 12.16 40.38 55.08
C GLN A 109 12.58 41.31 56.23
N ALA A 110 12.22 40.98 57.48
CA ALA A 110 12.63 41.75 58.65
C ALA A 110 14.15 41.71 58.84
N ASP A 111 14.78 40.56 58.63
CA ASP A 111 16.24 40.42 58.67
C ASP A 111 16.93 41.23 57.59
N ILE A 112 16.42 41.20 56.34
CA ILE A 112 16.91 42.05 55.26
C ILE A 112 16.80 43.53 55.65
N GLY A 113 15.67 43.94 56.24
CA GLY A 113 15.47 45.32 56.71
C GLY A 113 16.48 45.72 57.78
N ARG A 114 16.70 44.86 58.79
CA ARG A 114 17.70 45.08 59.84
C ARG A 114 19.11 45.23 59.25
N ILE A 115 19.50 44.35 58.33
CA ILE A 115 20.83 44.38 57.71
C ILE A 115 21.01 45.67 56.90
N LYS A 116 20.00 46.09 56.13
CA LYS A 116 20.05 47.36 55.37
C LYS A 116 20.26 48.56 56.29
N ALA A 117 19.52 48.62 57.40
CA ALA A 117 19.68 49.70 58.39
C ALA A 117 21.06 49.70 59.04
N GLN A 118 21.64 48.52 59.28
CA GLN A 118 23.00 48.39 59.83
C GLN A 118 24.08 48.83 58.83
N LEU A 119 23.87 48.61 57.53
CA LEU A 119 24.79 49.01 56.47
C LEU A 119 24.67 50.49 56.08
N GLY A 120 23.71 51.23 56.65
CA GLY A 120 23.58 52.67 56.45
C GLY A 120 23.06 53.08 55.07
N PHE A 121 22.26 52.22 54.42
CA PHE A 121 21.48 52.57 53.22
C PHE A 121 20.07 53.05 53.59
#